data_AF-A0AAD9JUE9-F1
#
_entry.id   AF-A0AAD9JUE9-F1
#
_cell.length_a   1.000
_cell.length_b   1.000
_cell.length_c   1.000
_cell.angle_alpha   90.00
_cell.angle_beta   90.00
_cell.angle_gamma   90.00
#
_symmetry.space_group_name_H-M   'P 1'
#
loop_
_entity.id
_entity.type
_entity.pdbx_description
1 polymer ?
#
loop_
_entity_poly.entity_id
_entity_poly.type
_entity_poly.pdbx_seq_one_letter_code
_entity_poly.pdbx_strand_id
1 'polypeptide(L)'
;MFETLPDLHTYIDPSQLTDDLGGSLQYDHKEWIQHRAAIEKFSANTTQIGSTIRALCSRLQEAEFPNDVVTTEALIQSTNISKAEIKDDLKNTIKHGEILLACFKGSPPRDLSFEEEDGEKELRRSTGGSLC
;
A
#
# COMPACT_ATOMS: atom_id res chain seq x y z
N MET A 1 12.78 34.92 -0.84
CA MET A 1 12.85 35.14 0.62
C MET A 1 11.60 35.90 0.98
N PHE A 2 10.75 35.39 1.87
CA PHE A 2 9.56 36.14 2.31
C PHE A 2 10.05 37.25 3.25
N GLU A 3 9.89 38.51 2.85
CA GLU A 3 10.45 39.64 3.62
C GLU A 3 9.49 40.10 4.73
N THR A 4 8.20 39.74 4.66
CA THR A 4 7.20 40.09 5.68
C THR A 4 6.15 38.98 5.91
N LEU A 5 5.51 38.97 7.09
CA LEU A 5 4.39 38.07 7.43
C LEU A 5 3.20 38.17 6.45
N PRO A 6 2.77 39.37 6.01
CA PRO A 6 1.74 39.50 4.98
C PRO A 6 2.11 38.82 3.65
N ASP A 7 3.38 38.88 3.25
CA ASP A 7 3.83 38.17 2.04
C ASP A 7 3.67 36.66 2.21
N LEU A 8 3.96 36.10 3.39
CA LEU A 8 3.76 34.69 3.70
C LEU A 8 2.29 34.28 3.59
N HIS A 9 1.38 35.10 4.12
CA HIS A 9 -0.07 34.86 4.09
C HIS A 9 -0.66 34.96 2.66
N THR A 10 0.12 35.47 1.70
CA THR A 10 -0.27 35.49 0.28
C THR A 10 -0.10 34.11 -0.37
N TYR A 11 0.76 33.26 0.17
CA TYR A 11 1.05 31.91 -0.37
C TYR A 11 0.55 30.77 0.52
N ILE A 12 0.41 31.03 1.83
CA ILE A 12 -0.01 30.03 2.81
C ILE A 12 -1.24 30.56 3.52
N ASP A 13 -2.29 29.73 3.57
CA ASP A 13 -3.49 30.05 4.33
C ASP A 13 -3.13 30.18 5.83
N PRO A 14 -3.52 31.27 6.52
CA PRO A 14 -3.26 31.44 7.95
C PRO A 14 -3.76 30.28 8.83
N SER A 15 -4.76 29.52 8.38
CA SER A 15 -5.23 28.30 9.06
C SER A 15 -4.23 27.13 9.06
N GLN A 16 -3.19 27.20 8.23
CA GLN A 16 -2.09 26.22 8.16
C GLN A 16 -0.86 26.67 8.95
N LEU A 17 -0.89 27.88 9.51
CA LEU A 17 0.17 28.44 10.33
C LEU A 17 -0.22 28.34 11.81
N THR A 18 0.78 28.08 12.64
CA THR A 18 0.61 28.05 14.09
C THR A 18 0.49 29.47 14.65
N ASP A 19 -0.02 29.61 15.87
CA ASP A 19 -0.28 30.92 16.50
C ASP A 19 0.97 31.81 16.58
N ASP A 20 2.17 31.23 16.74
CA ASP A 20 3.46 31.94 16.76
C ASP A 20 3.83 32.59 15.41
N LEU A 21 3.21 32.13 14.32
CA LEU A 21 3.36 32.70 12.98
C LEU A 21 2.13 33.54 12.57
N GLY A 22 1.24 33.87 13.51
CA GLY A 22 0.04 34.66 13.25
C GLY A 22 -1.08 33.88 12.55
N GLY A 23 -1.05 32.55 12.63
CA GLY A 23 -2.09 31.67 12.10
C GLY A 23 -3.13 31.24 13.13
N SER A 24 -3.90 30.20 12.81
CA SER A 24 -4.93 29.63 13.71
C SER A 24 -4.83 28.11 13.87
N LEU A 25 -3.74 27.49 13.41
CA LEU A 25 -3.51 26.06 13.54
C LEU A 25 -3.12 25.73 14.99
N GLN A 26 -3.94 24.89 15.62
CA GLN A 26 -3.62 24.33 16.93
C GLN A 26 -2.46 23.34 16.80
N TYR A 27 -1.32 23.65 17.42
CA TYR A 27 -0.14 22.80 17.37
C TYR A 27 0.01 21.97 18.65
N ASP A 28 -0.02 20.64 18.51
CA ASP A 28 0.44 19.70 19.53
C ASP A 28 1.72 19.00 19.04
N HIS A 29 2.83 19.25 19.74
CA HIS A 29 4.13 18.67 19.42
C HIS A 29 4.13 17.13 19.47
N LYS A 30 3.40 16.54 20.42
CA LYS A 30 3.32 15.09 20.59
C LYS A 30 2.56 14.46 19.42
N GLU A 31 1.43 15.04 19.06
CA GLU A 31 0.63 14.62 17.91
C GLU A 31 1.44 14.74 16.61
N TRP A 32 2.11 15.87 16.40
CA TRP A 32 2.98 16.08 15.25
C TRP A 32 4.06 15.00 15.12
N ILE A 33 4.76 14.68 16.21
CA ILE A 33 5.78 13.62 16.22
C ILE A 33 5.15 12.27 15.88
N GLN A 34 4.00 11.94 16.46
CA GLN A 34 3.31 10.68 16.21
C GLN A 34 2.90 10.55 14.74
N HIS A 35 2.31 11.61 14.17
CA HIS A 35 1.96 11.66 12.75
C HIS A 35 3.18 11.48 11.85
N ARG A 36 4.26 12.20 12.12
CA ARG A 36 5.52 12.10 11.35
C ARG A 36 6.09 10.68 11.40
N ALA A 37 6.16 10.08 12.59
CA ALA A 37 6.66 8.71 12.76
C ALA A 37 5.78 7.68 12.03
N ALA A 38 4.46 7.87 12.03
CA ALA A 38 3.54 6.99 11.34
C ALA A 38 3.71 7.07 9.81
N ILE A 39 3.90 8.27 9.25
CA ILE A 39 4.22 8.49 7.83
C ILE A 39 5.55 7.85 7.46
N GLU A 40 6.60 8.05 8.27
CA GLU A 40 7.91 7.46 8.04
C GLU A 40 7.84 5.93 8.00
N LYS A 41 7.11 5.31 8.93
CA LYS A 41 6.86 3.86 8.95
C LYS A 41 6.11 3.39 7.70
N PHE A 42 5.07 4.11 7.30
CA PHE A 42 4.32 3.78 6.08
C PHE A 42 5.19 3.87 4.82
N SER A 43 6.02 4.92 4.72
CA SER A 43 6.98 5.09 3.62
C SER A 43 7.99 3.94 3.57
N ALA A 44 8.53 3.54 4.72
CA ALA A 44 9.46 2.41 4.82
C ALA A 44 8.80 1.10 4.37
N ASN A 45 7.59 0.80 4.85
CA ASN A 45 6.84 -0.39 4.48
C ASN A 45 6.53 -0.42 2.97
N THR A 46 6.08 0.70 2.39
CA THR A 46 5.79 0.80 0.94
C THR A 46 7.04 0.57 0.11
N THR A 47 8.18 1.12 0.55
CA THR A 47 9.48 0.92 -0.11
C THR A 47 9.91 -0.55 -0.06
N GLN A 48 9.71 -1.22 1.09
CA GLN A 48 10.01 -2.63 1.25
C GLN A 48 9.19 -3.49 0.29
N ILE A 49 7.88 -3.28 0.17
CA ILE A 49 7.02 -4.02 -0.78
C ILE A 49 7.52 -3.84 -2.21
N GLY A 50 7.86 -2.61 -2.60
CA GLY A 50 8.44 -2.33 -3.92
C GLY A 50 9.76 -3.08 -4.16
N SER A 51 10.58 -3.25 -3.13
CA SER A 51 11.82 -4.04 -3.22
C SER A 51 11.54 -5.54 -3.39
N THR A 52 10.56 -6.09 -2.68
CA THR A 52 10.17 -7.50 -2.76
C THR A 52 9.58 -7.83 -4.14
N ILE A 53 8.75 -6.94 -4.69
CA ILE A 53 8.24 -7.06 -6.07
C ILE A 53 9.39 -7.11 -7.06
N ARG A 54 10.35 -6.18 -6.95
CA ARG A 54 11.51 -6.15 -7.84
C ARG A 54 12.31 -7.44 -7.77
N ALA A 55 12.55 -7.97 -6.56
CA ALA A 55 13.24 -9.24 -6.38
C ALA A 55 12.50 -10.42 -7.03
N LEU A 56 11.16 -10.47 -6.93
CA LEU A 56 10.35 -11.46 -7.63
C LEU A 56 10.47 -11.32 -9.15
N CYS A 57 10.38 -10.10 -9.68
CA CYS A 57 10.52 -9.83 -11.11
C CYS A 57 11.91 -10.23 -11.64
N SER A 58 12.98 -9.90 -10.93
CA SER A 58 14.34 -10.31 -11.28
C SER A 58 14.47 -11.84 -11.31
N ARG A 59 13.97 -12.52 -10.27
CA ARG A 59 13.95 -13.99 -10.22
C ARG A 59 13.20 -14.61 -11.40
N LEU A 60 12.10 -14.00 -11.83
CA LEU A 60 11.32 -14.50 -12.98
C LEU A 60 11.98 -14.21 -14.32
N GLN A 61 12.68 -13.09 -14.45
CA GLN A 61 13.43 -12.75 -15.67
C GLN A 61 14.65 -13.65 -15.86
N GLU A 62 15.32 -14.00 -14.76
CA GLU A 62 16.52 -14.85 -14.73
C GLU A 62 16.19 -16.35 -14.66
N ALA A 63 14.91 -16.72 -14.61
CA ALA A 63 14.50 -18.11 -14.48
C ALA A 63 14.83 -18.91 -15.75
N GLU A 64 15.78 -19.83 -15.64
CA GLU A 64 15.97 -20.90 -16.62
C GLU A 64 14.98 -22.04 -16.31
N PHE A 65 14.24 -22.49 -17.32
CA PHE A 65 13.26 -23.56 -17.14
C PHE A 65 13.96 -24.91 -16.96
N PRO A 66 13.73 -25.60 -15.82
CA PRO A 66 14.26 -26.95 -15.64
C PRO A 66 13.72 -27.90 -16.71
N ASN A 67 14.55 -28.82 -17.20
CA ASN A 67 14.13 -29.88 -18.14
C ASN A 67 13.29 -31.00 -17.48
N ASP A 68 12.90 -30.82 -16.21
CA ASP A 68 12.10 -31.77 -15.44
C ASP A 68 10.78 -31.12 -15.00
N VAL A 69 9.70 -31.90 -15.10
CA VAL A 69 8.34 -31.41 -14.85
C VAL A 69 8.13 -31.09 -13.38
N VAL A 70 8.70 -31.89 -12.47
CA VAL A 70 8.54 -31.72 -11.01
C VAL A 70 9.21 -30.44 -10.53
N THR A 71 10.42 -30.17 -11.02
CA THR A 71 11.17 -28.95 -10.70
C THR A 71 10.53 -27.69 -11.28
N THR A 72 9.97 -27.77 -12.49
CA THR A 72 9.18 -26.67 -13.08
C THR A 72 7.90 -26.40 -12.28
N GLU A 73 7.18 -27.45 -11.87
CA GLU A 73 5.99 -27.32 -11.04
C GLU A 73 6.32 -26.67 -9.69
N ALA A 74 7.40 -27.11 -9.04
CA ALA A 74 7.87 -26.50 -7.78
C ALA A 74 8.21 -25.01 -7.93
N LEU A 75 8.84 -24.61 -9.04
CA LEU A 75 9.16 -23.21 -9.34
C LEU A 75 7.90 -22.35 -9.51
N ILE A 76 6.88 -22.88 -10.20
CA ILE A 76 5.58 -22.22 -10.36
C ILE A 76 4.89 -22.06 -9.01
N GLN A 77 4.83 -23.13 -8.21
CA GLN A 77 4.22 -23.10 -6.87
C GLN A 77 4.90 -22.07 -5.97
N SER A 78 6.23 -22.07 -5.90
CA SER A 78 7.00 -21.09 -5.12
C SER A 78 6.72 -19.65 -5.57
N THR A 79 6.63 -19.41 -6.87
CA THR A 79 6.31 -18.09 -7.43
C THR A 79 4.90 -17.64 -7.08
N ASN A 80 3.91 -18.53 -7.16
CA ASN A 80 2.53 -18.24 -6.79
C ASN A 80 2.39 -17.89 -5.30
N ILE A 81 3.10 -18.61 -4.44
CA ILE A 81 3.15 -18.32 -2.99
C ILE A 81 3.72 -16.91 -2.77
N SER A 82 4.90 -16.59 -3.30
CA SER A 82 5.50 -15.25 -3.13
C SER A 82 4.61 -14.14 -3.68
N LYS A 83 3.93 -14.38 -4.82
CA LYS A 83 2.98 -13.42 -5.38
C LYS A 83 1.77 -13.19 -4.47
N ALA A 84 1.25 -14.25 -3.84
CA ALA A 84 0.14 -14.16 -2.91
C ALA A 84 0.53 -13.36 -1.65
N GLU A 85 1.72 -13.62 -1.10
CA GLU A 85 2.27 -12.88 0.05
C GLU A 85 2.42 -11.38 -0.26
N ILE A 86 3.05 -11.04 -1.38
CA ILE A 86 3.19 -9.64 -1.83
C ILE A 86 1.82 -8.96 -1.99
N LYS A 87 0.83 -9.69 -2.51
CA LYS A 87 -0.53 -9.16 -2.68
C LYS A 87 -1.19 -8.87 -1.33
N ASP A 88 -1.00 -9.73 -0.35
CA ASP A 88 -1.51 -9.51 1.01
C ASP A 88 -0.81 -8.32 1.69
N ASP A 89 0.52 -8.25 1.63
CA ASP A 89 1.31 -7.13 2.15
C ASP A 89 0.86 -5.79 1.55
N LEU A 90 0.59 -5.77 0.24
CA LEU A 90 0.09 -4.59 -0.46
C LEU A 90 -1.30 -4.20 0.03
N LYS A 91 -2.24 -5.15 0.17
CA LYS A 91 -3.58 -4.89 0.72
C LYS A 91 -3.49 -4.30 2.12
N ASN A 92 -2.68 -4.89 2.99
CA ASN A 92 -2.48 -4.43 4.37
C ASN A 92 -1.86 -3.03 4.40
N THR A 93 -0.92 -2.73 3.50
CA THR A 93 -0.31 -1.40 3.40
C THR A 93 -1.30 -0.35 2.91
N ILE A 94 -2.15 -0.67 1.93
CA ILE A 94 -3.23 0.23 1.48
C ILE A 94 -4.16 0.56 2.66
N LYS A 95 -4.64 -0.46 3.37
CA LYS A 95 -5.50 -0.28 4.56
C LYS A 95 -4.83 0.59 5.62
N HIS A 96 -3.54 0.38 5.88
CA HIS A 96 -2.78 1.22 6.80
C HIS A 96 -2.71 2.68 6.31
N GLY A 97 -2.46 2.91 5.02
CA GLY A 97 -2.46 4.26 4.43
C GLY A 97 -3.82 4.97 4.55
N GLU A 98 -4.92 4.23 4.37
CA GLU A 98 -6.28 4.76 4.54
C GLU A 98 -6.57 5.15 6.00
N ILE A 99 -6.14 4.33 6.96
CA ILE A 99 -6.26 4.63 8.39
C ILE A 99 -5.45 5.89 8.74
N LEU A 100 -4.21 6.00 8.26
CA LEU A 100 -3.39 7.20 8.47
C LEU A 100 -4.08 8.45 7.93
N LEU A 101 -4.63 8.37 6.72
CA LEU A 101 -5.34 9.49 6.10
C LEU A 101 -6.61 9.87 6.89
N ALA A 102 -7.33 8.88 7.42
CA ALA A 102 -8.52 9.10 8.24
C ALA A 102 -8.15 9.80 9.55
N CYS A 103 -7.08 9.36 10.22
CA CYS A 103 -6.54 10.01 11.41
C CYS A 103 -6.19 11.48 11.15
N PHE A 104 -5.50 11.80 10.05
CA PHE A 104 -5.11 13.18 9.75
C PHE A 104 -6.28 14.09 9.38
N LYS A 105 -7.35 13.53 8.80
CA LYS A 105 -8.55 14.31 8.42
C LYS A 105 -9.52 14.49 9.58
N GLY A 106 -9.26 13.90 10.75
CA GLY A 106 -10.21 13.86 11.86
C GLY A 106 -11.52 13.14 11.53
N SER A 107 -11.54 12.33 10.44
CA SER A 107 -12.70 11.55 10.01
C SER A 107 -12.55 10.10 10.45
N PRO A 108 -13.61 9.42 10.93
CA PRO A 108 -13.50 8.02 11.27
C PRO A 108 -13.09 7.17 10.04
N PRO A 109 -12.29 6.10 10.22
CA PRO A 109 -11.93 5.22 9.12
C PRO A 109 -13.19 4.68 8.46
N ARG A 110 -13.34 4.87 7.14
CA ARG A 110 -14.42 4.21 6.40
C ARG A 110 -14.16 2.72 6.44
N ASP A 111 -15.15 1.96 6.88
CA ASP A 111 -15.12 0.50 6.89
C ASP A 111 -15.05 0.04 5.42
N LEU A 112 -13.84 -0.27 4.96
CA LEU A 112 -13.57 -0.75 3.60
C LEU A 112 -13.48 -2.27 3.66
N SER A 113 -14.64 -2.90 3.85
CA SER A 113 -14.85 -4.29 3.48
C SER A 113 -14.74 -4.37 1.95
N PHE A 114 -13.54 -4.61 1.44
CA PHE A 114 -13.35 -5.01 0.05
C PHE A 114 -14.05 -6.36 -0.12
N GLU A 115 -15.16 -6.37 -0.87
CA GLU A 115 -15.75 -7.59 -1.40
C GLU A 115 -14.65 -8.31 -2.20
N GLU A 116 -14.26 -9.49 -1.75
CA GLU A 116 -13.38 -10.36 -2.51
C GLU A 116 -14.11 -10.76 -3.79
N GLU A 117 -13.71 -10.19 -4.94
CA GLU A 117 -14.03 -10.82 -6.22
C GLU A 117 -13.23 -12.13 -6.30
N ASP A 118 -13.94 -13.19 -5.92
CA ASP A 118 -13.50 -14.57 -5.91
C ASP A 118 -13.27 -15.04 -7.36
N GLY A 119 -11.99 -15.10 -7.76
CA GLY A 119 -11.53 -15.49 -9.09
C GLY A 119 -11.56 -17.01 -9.34
N GLU A 120 -12.51 -17.73 -8.76
CA GLU A 120 -12.70 -19.17 -8.94
C GLU A 120 -13.99 -19.50 -9.73
N LYS A 121 -14.08 -19.08 -11.00
CA LYS A 121 -15.16 -19.55 -11.89
C LYS A 121 -14.72 -19.82 -13.32
N GLU A 122 -13.65 -20.57 -13.56
CA GLU A 122 -13.41 -21.09 -14.92
C GLU A 122 -12.60 -22.40 -14.99
N LEU A 123 -12.96 -23.46 -14.25
CA LEU A 123 -12.56 -24.82 -14.62
C LEU A 123 -13.51 -25.92 -14.14
N ARG A 124 -14.83 -25.76 -14.35
CA ARG A 124 -15.79 -26.87 -14.24
C ARG A 124 -16.90 -26.78 -15.30
N ARG A 125 -16.52 -26.75 -16.57
CA ARG A 125 -17.42 -27.04 -17.70
C ARG A 125 -16.72 -27.85 -18.78
N SER A 126 -16.26 -29.06 -18.47
CA SER A 126 -16.12 -30.10 -19.51
C SER A 126 -15.97 -31.51 -18.93
N THR A 127 -16.95 -31.98 -18.16
CA THR A 127 -17.26 -33.42 -18.12
C THR A 127 -18.72 -33.62 -17.70
N GLY A 128 -19.64 -33.10 -18.51
CA GLY A 128 -21.01 -33.61 -18.55
C GLY A 128 -21.03 -34.73 -19.59
N GLY A 129 -21.13 -35.98 -19.13
CA GLY A 129 -21.10 -37.15 -20.00
C GLY A 129 -22.28 -37.25 -20.96
N SER A 130 -22.13 -38.12 -21.94
CA SER A 130 -23.27 -38.91 -22.39
C SER A 130 -22.80 -40.29 -22.81
N LEU A 131 -23.43 -41.30 -22.20
CA LEU A 131 -23.42 -42.67 -22.64
C LEU A 131 -23.98 -42.73 -24.07
N CYS A 132 -23.24 -43.36 -24.97
CA CYS A 132 -23.78 -44.30 -25.95
C CYS A 132 -22.81 -45.47 -26.07
#